data_AF-A0A2X3LVW9-F1
#
_entry.id   AF-A0A2X3LVW9-F1
#
_cell.length_a   1.000
_cell.length_b   1.000
_cell.length_c   1.000
_cell.angle_alpha   90.00
_cell.angle_beta   90.00
_cell.angle_gamma   90.00
#
_symmetry.space_group_name_H-M   'P 1'
#
loop_
_entity.id
_entity.type
_entity.pdbx_description
1 polymer ?
#
loop_
_entity_poly.entity_id
_entity_poly.type
_entity_poly.pdbx_seq_one_letter_code
_entity_poly.pdbx_strand_id
1 'polypeptide(L)'
;MAKVAAWFHQHGLNRLVLSMGGDGVYYSDISGESGWSAPIKTNVINVTGAGDAMMAGLASCWVDGMPFAESVRFAQGMFVNGALL
;
A
#
# COMPACT_ATOMS: atom_id res chain seq x y z
N MET A 1 -13.78 1.84 -4.58
CA MET A 1 -12.78 0.99 -3.90
C MET A 1 -13.36 0.11 -2.81
N ALA A 2 -14.20 0.63 -1.90
CA ALA A 2 -14.85 -0.19 -0.87
C ALA A 2 -15.58 -1.46 -1.39
N LYS A 3 -16.32 -1.38 -2.50
CA LYS A 3 -16.98 -2.57 -3.11
C LYS A 3 -15.99 -3.62 -3.61
N VAL A 4 -14.88 -3.19 -4.19
CA VAL A 4 -13.81 -4.07 -4.69
C VAL A 4 -13.10 -4.74 -3.52
N ALA A 5 -12.79 -3.96 -2.48
CA ALA A 5 -12.21 -4.49 -1.25
C ALA A 5 -13.12 -5.50 -0.57
N ALA A 6 -14.41 -5.18 -0.43
CA ALA A 6 -15.40 -6.10 0.11
C ALA A 6 -15.48 -7.41 -0.69
N TRP A 7 -15.39 -7.35 -2.03
CA TRP A 7 -15.33 -8.55 -2.86
C TRP A 7 -14.10 -9.39 -2.53
N PHE A 8 -12.90 -8.79 -2.44
CA PHE A 8 -11.70 -9.53 -2.06
C PHE A 8 -11.77 -10.12 -0.65
N HIS A 9 -12.30 -9.37 0.32
CA HIS A 9 -12.49 -9.86 1.69
C HIS A 9 -13.49 -11.03 1.75
N GLN A 10 -14.56 -11.00 0.96
CA GLN A 10 -15.49 -12.13 0.83
C GLN A 10 -14.83 -13.39 0.24
N HIS A 11 -13.76 -13.23 -0.54
CA HIS A 11 -13.00 -14.34 -1.10
C HIS A 11 -11.83 -14.80 -0.20
N GLY A 12 -11.79 -14.33 1.06
CA GLY A 12 -10.83 -14.78 2.07
C GLY A 12 -9.56 -13.94 2.18
N LEU A 13 -9.47 -12.80 1.49
CA LEU A 13 -8.35 -11.88 1.64
C LEU A 13 -8.47 -11.08 2.95
N ASN A 14 -7.48 -11.15 3.84
CA ASN A 14 -7.54 -10.41 5.10
C ASN A 14 -7.15 -8.93 4.95
N ARG A 15 -6.06 -8.66 4.22
CA ARG A 15 -5.55 -7.30 3.97
C ARG A 15 -5.41 -7.04 2.49
N LEU A 16 -5.85 -5.87 2.08
CA LEU A 16 -5.78 -5.38 0.73
C LEU A 16 -5.06 -4.04 0.71
N VAL A 17 -4.09 -3.90 -0.19
CA VAL A 17 -3.44 -2.64 -0.51
C VAL A 17 -3.45 -2.47 -2.02
N LEU A 18 -4.02 -1.38 -2.51
CA LEU A 18 -4.19 -1.06 -3.93
C LEU A 18 -3.46 0.24 -4.25
N SER A 19 -2.36 0.14 -5.01
CA SER A 19 -1.66 1.31 -5.54
C SER A 19 -2.38 1.85 -6.77
N MET A 20 -2.82 3.11 -6.66
CA MET A 20 -3.52 3.85 -7.70
C MET A 20 -2.62 4.93 -8.32
N GLY A 21 -1.28 4.80 -8.17
CA GLY A 21 -0.31 5.74 -8.72
C GLY A 21 -0.57 7.18 -8.28
N GLY A 22 -0.99 8.02 -9.23
CA GLY A 22 -1.26 9.45 -9.01
C GLY A 22 -2.39 9.75 -8.02
N ASP A 23 -3.29 8.81 -7.78
CA ASP A 23 -4.40 8.97 -6.81
C ASP A 23 -4.03 8.50 -5.39
N GLY A 24 -2.84 7.92 -5.22
CA GLY A 24 -2.35 7.40 -3.93
C GLY A 24 -2.55 5.90 -3.77
N VAL A 25 -2.74 5.46 -2.54
CA VAL A 25 -2.94 4.04 -2.21
C VAL A 25 -4.19 3.88 -1.38
N TYR A 26 -5.06 2.96 -1.78
CA TYR A 26 -6.19 2.53 -0.98
C TYR A 26 -5.82 1.29 -0.17
N TYR A 27 -6.23 1.24 1.09
CA TYR A 27 -6.01 0.08 1.94
C TYR A 27 -7.29 -0.33 2.66
N SER A 28 -7.42 -1.63 2.91
CA SER A 28 -8.57 -2.22 3.61
C SER A 28 -8.18 -3.50 4.33
N ASP A 29 -8.66 -3.67 5.54
CA ASP A 29 -8.51 -4.85 6.39
C ASP A 29 -9.89 -5.42 6.72
N ILE A 30 -9.99 -6.74 6.82
CA ILE A 30 -11.23 -7.46 7.13
C ILE A 30 -11.82 -7.08 8.51
N SER A 31 -11.00 -6.58 9.43
CA SER A 31 -11.44 -6.03 10.73
C SER A 31 -12.21 -4.72 10.61
N GLY A 32 -12.27 -4.11 9.42
CA GLY A 32 -13.01 -2.89 9.12
C GLY A 32 -12.13 -1.64 9.00
N GLU A 33 -10.82 -1.74 9.28
CA GLU A 33 -9.89 -0.65 9.02
C GLU A 33 -9.76 -0.44 7.50
N SER A 34 -10.14 0.73 6.99
CA SER A 34 -9.96 1.06 5.58
C SER A 34 -9.76 2.56 5.39
N GLY A 35 -9.06 2.93 4.33
CA GLY A 35 -8.75 4.32 4.11
C GLY A 35 -7.98 4.58 2.82
N TRP A 36 -7.74 5.86 2.60
CA TRP A 36 -6.89 6.34 1.53
C TRP A 36 -5.64 6.95 2.14
N SER A 37 -4.49 6.58 1.60
CA SER A 37 -3.26 7.30 1.85
C SER A 37 -2.93 8.16 0.65
N ALA A 38 -2.82 9.47 0.89
CA ALA A 38 -2.57 10.47 -0.13
C ALA A 38 -1.27 10.16 -0.92
N PRO A 39 -1.25 10.42 -2.23
CA PRO A 39 -0.08 10.21 -3.06
C PRO A 39 1.09 11.06 -2.54
N ILE A 40 2.27 10.45 -2.51
CA ILE A 40 3.52 11.18 -2.26
C ILE A 40 3.98 11.72 -3.61
N LYS A 41 4.01 13.04 -3.77
CA LYS A 41 4.49 13.67 -5.00
C LYS A 41 5.97 13.36 -5.18
N THR A 42 6.29 12.68 -6.26
CA THR A 42 7.65 12.38 -6.68
C THR A 42 7.76 12.46 -8.20
N ASN A 43 8.97 12.70 -8.71
CA ASN A 43 9.24 12.60 -10.13
C ASN A 43 9.62 11.15 -10.43
N VAL A 44 8.67 10.38 -10.98
CA VAL A 44 8.91 8.97 -11.31
C VAL A 44 9.89 8.89 -12.47
N ILE A 45 11.06 8.30 -12.23
CA ILE A 45 12.12 8.13 -13.24
C ILE A 45 12.02 6.72 -13.84
N ASN A 46 11.76 5.73 -13.00
CA ASN A 46 11.63 4.32 -13.34
C ASN A 46 10.61 3.68 -12.40
N VAL A 47 9.86 2.67 -12.86
CA VAL A 47 8.91 1.93 -12.00
C VAL A 47 9.39 0.51 -11.69
N THR A 48 10.49 0.09 -12.31
CA THR A 48 11.08 -1.23 -12.12
C THR A 48 11.53 -1.39 -10.67
N GLY A 49 10.99 -2.37 -9.95
CA GLY A 49 11.33 -2.63 -8.54
C GLY A 49 10.61 -1.74 -7.51
N ALA A 50 9.87 -0.70 -7.93
CA ALA A 50 9.09 0.13 -7.00
C ALA A 50 8.01 -0.69 -6.26
N GLY A 51 7.40 -1.66 -6.93
CA GLY A 51 6.46 -2.62 -6.33
C GLY A 51 7.12 -3.56 -5.32
N ASP A 52 8.34 -4.02 -5.60
CA ASP A 52 9.10 -4.88 -4.68
C ASP A 52 9.50 -4.11 -3.42
N ALA A 53 9.90 -2.84 -3.57
CA ALA A 53 10.17 -1.95 -2.45
C ALA A 53 8.91 -1.71 -1.58
N MET A 54 7.74 -1.56 -2.21
CA MET A 54 6.46 -1.44 -1.50
C MET A 54 6.14 -2.72 -0.71
N MET A 55 6.30 -3.89 -1.33
CA MET A 55 6.10 -5.18 -0.65
C MET A 55 7.06 -5.38 0.51
N ALA A 56 8.34 -5.05 0.32
CA ALA A 56 9.35 -5.12 1.38
C ALA A 56 8.99 -4.22 2.57
N GLY A 57 8.50 -2.99 2.31
CA GLY A 57 8.02 -2.09 3.34
C GLY A 57 6.83 -2.64 4.12
N LEU A 58 5.84 -3.20 3.42
CA LEU A 58 4.68 -3.84 4.08
C LEU A 58 5.10 -5.05 4.93
N ALA A 59 6.03 -5.87 4.43
CA ALA A 59 6.53 -7.04 5.16
C ALA A 59 7.33 -6.63 6.40
N SER A 60 8.19 -5.61 6.30
CA SER A 60 8.93 -5.08 7.46
C SER A 60 7.98 -4.56 8.54
N CYS A 61 7.03 -3.71 8.17
CA CYS A 61 6.06 -3.16 9.12
C CYS A 61 5.15 -4.23 9.74
N TRP A 62 4.86 -5.30 8.99
CA TRP A 62 4.14 -6.45 9.53
C TRP A 62 4.93 -7.17 10.63
N VAL A 63 6.23 -7.40 10.42
CA VAL A 63 7.11 -8.02 11.41
C VAL A 63 7.25 -7.13 12.65
N ASP A 64 7.29 -5.81 12.46
CA ASP A 64 7.40 -4.83 13.55
C ASP A 64 6.06 -4.57 14.28
N GLY A 65 4.97 -5.19 13.84
CA GLY A 65 3.64 -5.02 14.44
C GLY A 65 3.06 -3.61 14.29
N MET A 66 3.51 -2.85 13.28
CA MET A 66 3.04 -1.49 13.07
C MET A 66 1.55 -1.46 12.69
N PRO A 67 0.82 -0.39 13.03
CA PRO A 67 -0.54 -0.16 12.56
C PRO A 67 -0.62 -0.22 11.03
N PHE A 68 -1.73 -0.71 10.50
CA PHE A 68 -1.83 -0.98 9.06
C PHE A 68 -1.77 0.31 8.23
N ALA A 69 -2.49 1.36 8.62
CA ALA A 69 -2.39 2.68 7.97
C ALA A 69 -0.94 3.23 7.94
N GLU A 70 -0.17 3.04 9.01
CA GLU A 70 1.22 3.48 9.09
C GLU A 70 2.13 2.63 8.20
N SER A 71 1.90 1.31 8.18
CA SER A 71 2.57 0.36 7.30
C SER A 71 2.40 0.73 5.83
N VAL A 72 1.17 1.09 5.43
CA VAL A 72 0.84 1.53 4.07
C VAL A 72 1.59 2.83 3.72
N ARG A 73 1.66 3.78 4.67
CA ARG A 73 2.37 5.04 4.46
C ARG A 73 3.88 4.83 4.32
N PHE A 74 4.46 3.94 5.12
CA PHE A 74 5.87 3.58 5.04
C PHE A 74 6.20 2.87 3.71
N ALA A 75 5.39 1.88 3.34
CA ALA A 75 5.53 1.16 2.07
C ALA A 75 5.39 2.07 0.84
N GLN A 76 4.50 3.07 0.88
CA GLN A 76 4.43 4.12 -0.13
C GLN A 76 5.72 4.94 -0.23
N GLY A 77 6.36 5.24 0.90
CA GLY A 77 7.67 5.89 0.91
C GLY A 77 8.74 5.04 0.24
N MET A 78 8.74 3.73 0.48
CA MET A 78 9.66 2.80 -0.18
C MET A 78 9.38 2.68 -1.69
N PHE A 79 8.10 2.64 -2.09
CA PHE A 79 7.69 2.68 -3.50
C PHE A 79 8.27 3.90 -4.21
N VAL A 80 8.12 5.09 -3.61
CA VAL A 80 8.61 6.36 -4.17
C VAL A 80 10.12 6.37 -4.29
N ASN A 81 10.85 5.90 -3.27
CA ASN A 81 12.30 5.83 -3.32
C ASN A 81 12.80 4.82 -4.36
N GLY A 82 12.13 3.67 -4.48
CA GLY A 82 12.42 2.69 -5.53
C GLY A 82 12.13 3.23 -6.93
N ALA A 83 11.19 4.17 -7.07
CA ALA A 83 10.82 4.77 -8.34
C ALA A 83 11.73 5.93 -8.80
N LEU A 84 12.69 6.34 -7.94
CA LEU A 84 13.68 7.39 -8.22
C LEU A 84 14.99 6.84 -8.82
N LEU A 85 15.21 5.52 -8.80
CA LEU A 85 16.42 4.84 -9.27
C LEU A 85 16.30 4.39 -10.72
#